data_AF-A0A6G1WBM4-F1
#
_entry.id   AF-A0A6G1WBM4-F1
#
_cell.length_a   1.000
_cell.length_b   1.000
_cell.length_c   1.000
_cell.angle_alpha   90.00
_cell.angle_beta   90.00
_cell.angle_gamma   90.00
#
_symmetry.space_group_name_H-M   'P 1'
#
loop_
_entity.id
_entity.type
_entity.pdbx_description
1 polymer ?
#
loop_
_entity_poly.entity_id
_entity_poly.type
_entity_poly.pdbx_seq_one_letter_code
_entity_poly.pdbx_strand_id
1 'polypeptide(L)'
;MPKNTKQTSTFVASLASKILRDDSSSAIQKELAGSAMAQASTGKQTGADMETKASQVLDSNKYNATTKTLAATVLAQSNKERGK
;
A
#
# COMPACT_ATOMS: atom_id res chain seq x y z
N MET A 1 15.28 -12.40 -17.97
CA MET A 1 14.68 -11.28 -17.22
C MET A 1 15.02 -11.45 -15.74
N PRO A 2 15.69 -10.49 -15.08
CA PRO A 2 15.95 -10.60 -13.65
C PRO A 2 14.62 -10.42 -12.91
N LYS A 3 14.19 -11.46 -12.19
CA LYS A 3 13.01 -11.43 -11.34
C LYS A 3 13.33 -10.48 -10.19
N ASN A 4 12.72 -9.29 -10.19
CA ASN A 4 12.96 -8.29 -9.17
C ASN A 4 12.39 -8.80 -7.83
N THR A 5 13.18 -9.54 -7.06
CA THR A 5 12.79 -10.12 -5.77
C THR A 5 12.67 -9.08 -4.65
N LYS A 6 12.84 -7.79 -4.98
CA LYS A 6 12.52 -6.65 -4.10
C LYS A 6 11.14 -6.03 -4.40
N GLN A 7 10.26 -6.76 -5.11
CA GLN A 7 8.83 -6.50 -5.09
C GLN A 7 8.36 -6.50 -3.64
N THR A 8 7.59 -5.48 -3.26
CA THR A 8 6.89 -5.39 -1.97
C THR A 8 6.42 -6.77 -1.56
N SER A 9 6.97 -7.26 -0.44
CA SER A 9 6.98 -8.68 -0.04
C SER A 9 5.67 -9.36 -0.44
N THR A 10 5.71 -10.52 -1.11
CA THR A 10 4.53 -11.26 -1.66
C THR A 10 3.31 -11.27 -0.74
N PHE A 11 3.56 -11.21 0.56
CA PHE A 11 2.60 -10.90 1.62
C PHE A 11 1.74 -9.64 1.35
N VAL A 12 2.33 -8.46 1.19
CA VAL A 12 1.63 -7.19 0.94
C VAL A 12 0.81 -7.25 -0.34
N ALA A 13 1.34 -7.85 -1.42
CA ALA A 13 0.60 -8.01 -2.66
C ALA A 13 -0.61 -8.93 -2.51
N SER A 14 -0.46 -10.05 -1.80
CA SER A 14 -1.57 -10.97 -1.49
C SER A 14 -2.63 -10.32 -0.61
N LEU A 15 -2.18 -9.47 0.31
CA LEU A 15 -2.99 -8.79 1.30
C LEU A 15 -3.78 -7.62 0.67
N ALA A 16 -3.13 -6.86 -0.23
CA ALA A 16 -3.77 -5.89 -1.11
C ALA A 16 -4.80 -6.56 -2.03
N SER A 17 -4.45 -7.71 -2.62
CA SER A 17 -5.36 -8.49 -3.47
C SER A 17 -6.58 -8.98 -2.71
N LYS A 18 -6.43 -9.39 -1.44
CA LYS A 18 -7.55 -9.74 -0.57
C LYS A 18 -8.49 -8.56 -0.36
N ILE A 19 -7.97 -7.39 -0.01
CA ILE A 19 -8.77 -6.17 0.20
C ILE A 19 -9.50 -5.75 -1.08
N LEU A 20 -8.85 -5.86 -2.25
CA LEU A 20 -9.49 -5.54 -3.52
C LEU A 20 -10.64 -6.49 -3.88
N ARG A 21 -10.51 -7.76 -3.49
CA ARG A 21 -11.53 -8.81 -3.71
C ARG A 21 -12.60 -8.86 -2.62
N ASP A 22 -12.44 -8.10 -1.55
CA ASP A 22 -13.36 -8.08 -0.43
C ASP A 22 -14.42 -6.99 -0.66
N ASP A 23 -15.68 -7.41 -0.75
CA ASP A 23 -16.83 -6.51 -0.90
C ASP A 23 -17.10 -5.66 0.36
N SER A 24 -16.65 -6.14 1.53
CA SER A 24 -16.75 -5.38 2.79
C SER A 24 -15.64 -4.32 2.94
N SER A 25 -14.65 -4.33 2.06
CA SER A 25 -13.58 -3.34 2.08
C SER A 25 -14.05 -1.99 1.55
N SER A 26 -13.75 -0.94 2.31
CA SER A 26 -14.03 0.45 1.96
C SER A 26 -13.25 0.89 0.72
N ALA A 27 -13.77 1.90 0.02
CA ALA A 27 -13.11 2.50 -1.15
C ALA A 27 -11.65 2.90 -0.86
N ILE A 28 -11.39 3.50 0.31
CA ILE A 28 -10.04 3.90 0.73
C ILE A 28 -9.10 2.69 0.88
N GLN A 29 -9.59 1.55 1.38
CA GLN A 29 -8.77 0.35 1.52
C GLN A 29 -8.38 -0.20 0.14
N LYS A 30 -9.34 -0.20 -0.80
CA LYS A 30 -9.11 -0.62 -2.20
C LYS A 30 -8.12 0.31 -2.91
N GLU A 31 -8.24 1.62 -2.71
CA GLU A 31 -7.30 2.62 -3.23
C GLU A 31 -5.88 2.43 -2.70
N LEU A 32 -5.72 2.21 -1.39
CA LEU A 32 -4.42 1.96 -0.75
C LEU A 32 -3.82 0.64 -1.21
N ALA A 33 -4.63 -0.42 -1.29
CA ALA A 33 -4.22 -1.72 -1.80
C ALA A 33 -3.75 -1.64 -3.26
N GLY A 34 -4.49 -0.92 -4.10
CA GLY A 34 -4.11 -0.66 -5.49
C GLY A 34 -2.80 0.11 -5.59
N SER A 35 -2.62 1.15 -4.77
CA SER A 35 -1.40 1.96 -4.75
C SER A 35 -0.19 1.17 -4.27
N ALA A 36 -0.33 0.40 -3.17
CA ALA A 36 0.71 -0.49 -2.67
C ALA A 36 1.15 -1.51 -3.74
N MET A 37 0.20 -2.07 -4.47
CA MET A 37 0.46 -3.04 -5.53
C MET A 37 1.07 -2.40 -6.79
N ALA A 38 0.67 -1.18 -7.13
CA ALA A 38 1.27 -0.41 -8.23
C ALA A 38 2.73 -0.07 -7.92
N GLN A 39 3.01 0.42 -6.69
CA GLN A 39 4.37 0.62 -6.20
C GLN A 39 5.18 -0.68 -6.24
N ALA A 40 4.56 -1.79 -5.82
CA ALA A 40 5.20 -3.10 -5.79
C ALA A 40 5.60 -3.65 -7.15
N SER A 41 4.70 -3.56 -8.13
CA SER A 41 4.90 -4.21 -9.43
C SER A 41 5.59 -3.32 -10.44
N THR A 42 5.38 -2.01 -10.37
CA THR A 42 5.81 -1.08 -11.42
C THR A 42 6.85 -0.06 -10.95
N GLY A 43 7.12 0.04 -9.65
CA GLY A 43 8.01 1.07 -9.10
C GLY A 43 7.47 2.50 -9.27
N LYS A 44 6.20 2.67 -9.66
CA LYS A 44 5.54 3.97 -9.74
C LYS A 44 5.48 4.59 -8.35
N GLN A 45 5.69 5.91 -8.25
CA GLN A 45 5.51 6.64 -7.01
C GLN A 45 4.04 6.85 -6.69
N THR A 46 3.74 6.84 -5.41
CA THR A 46 2.44 7.24 -4.85
C THR A 46 2.38 8.76 -4.79
N GLY A 47 1.26 9.33 -5.24
CA GLY A 47 1.03 10.77 -5.16
C GLY A 47 0.73 11.25 -3.73
N ALA A 48 0.97 12.53 -3.48
CA ALA A 48 0.75 13.18 -2.18
C ALA A 48 -0.65 12.96 -1.58
N ASP A 49 -1.68 12.90 -2.44
CA ASP A 49 -3.06 12.61 -2.01
C ASP A 49 -3.18 11.23 -1.36
N MET A 50 -2.50 10.24 -1.93
CA MET A 50 -2.54 8.86 -1.45
C MET A 50 -1.65 8.67 -0.22
N GLU A 51 -0.55 9.41 -0.11
CA GLU A 51 0.23 9.50 1.13
C GLU A 51 -0.60 10.10 2.28
N THR A 52 -1.36 11.15 2.00
CA THR A 52 -2.25 11.77 2.99
C THR A 52 -3.32 10.78 3.44
N LYS A 53 -3.97 10.09 2.50
CA LYS A 53 -4.93 9.01 2.81
C LYS A 53 -4.29 7.89 3.64
N ALA A 54 -3.09 7.45 3.27
CA ALA A 54 -2.37 6.41 4.01
C ALA A 54 -2.06 6.84 5.46
N SER A 55 -1.65 8.10 5.66
CA SER A 55 -1.41 8.66 6.99
C SER A 55 -2.68 8.68 7.83
N GLN A 56 -3.80 9.11 7.25
CA GLN A 56 -5.11 9.10 7.92
C GLN A 56 -5.55 7.67 8.30
N VAL A 57 -5.26 6.69 7.46
CA VAL A 57 -5.58 5.28 7.73
C VAL A 57 -4.75 4.73 8.89
N LEU A 58 -3.48 5.12 9.01
CA LEU A 58 -2.64 4.74 10.14
C LEU A 58 -3.14 5.33 11.45
N ASP A 59 -3.51 6.60 11.42
CA ASP A 59 -3.98 7.35 12.59
C ASP A 59 -5.38 6.89 13.05
N SER A 60 -6.23 6.49 12.11
CA SER A 60 -7.58 6.05 12.40
C SER A 60 -7.63 4.63 12.99
N ASN A 61 -8.33 4.48 14.13
CA ASN A 61 -8.59 3.17 14.75
C ASN A 61 -9.69 2.36 14.04
N LYS A 62 -10.34 2.94 13.03
CA LYS A 62 -11.40 2.30 12.25
C LYS A 62 -10.87 1.19 11.34
N TYR A 63 -9.58 1.22 11.05
CA TYR A 63 -8.94 0.30 10.11
C TYR A 63 -8.21 -0.82 10.86
N ASN A 64 -8.33 -2.03 10.31
CA ASN A 64 -7.64 -3.19 10.84
C ASN A 64 -6.11 -3.11 10.63
N ALA A 65 -5.37 -3.92 11.39
CA ALA A 65 -3.91 -3.98 11.30
C ALA A 65 -3.42 -4.26 9.86
N THR A 66 -4.14 -5.10 9.13
CA THR A 66 -3.90 -5.43 7.71
C THR A 66 -3.87 -4.19 6.82
N THR A 67 -4.86 -3.31 6.93
CA THR A 67 -4.94 -2.06 6.14
C THR A 67 -3.89 -1.06 6.60
N LYS A 68 -3.68 -0.95 7.91
CA LYS A 68 -2.61 -0.10 8.46
C LYS A 68 -1.23 -0.53 7.94
N THR A 69 -0.97 -1.83 7.83
CA THR A 69 0.27 -2.36 7.22
C THR A 69 0.39 -1.97 5.75
N LEU A 70 -0.69 -2.02 4.96
CA LEU A 70 -0.66 -1.54 3.58
C LEU A 70 -0.36 -0.03 3.52
N ALA A 71 -1.04 0.77 4.33
CA ALA A 71 -0.84 2.21 4.39
C ALA A 71 0.60 2.59 4.82
N ALA A 72 1.13 1.92 5.84
CA ALA A 72 2.53 2.05 6.24
C ALA A 72 3.48 1.67 5.11
N THR A 73 3.19 0.59 4.38
CA THR A 73 4.01 0.17 3.26
C THR A 73 3.99 1.19 2.13
N VAL A 74 2.81 1.74 1.82
CA VAL A 74 2.66 2.80 0.83
C VAL A 74 3.52 3.99 1.24
N LEU A 75 3.37 4.52 2.45
CA LEU A 75 4.17 5.65 2.94
C LEU A 75 5.68 5.37 2.92
N ALA A 76 6.08 4.19 3.40
CA ALA A 76 7.48 3.79 3.44
C ALA A 76 8.10 3.63 2.04
N GLN A 77 7.30 3.26 1.05
CA GLN A 77 7.74 3.13 -0.35
C GLN A 77 7.63 4.42 -1.15
N SER A 78 6.77 5.35 -0.73
CA SER A 78 6.65 6.68 -1.35
C SER A 78 7.84 7.56 -0.97
N ASN A 79 8.30 7.46 0.28
CA ASN A 79 9.47 8.16 0.80
C ASN A 79 10.80 7.41 0.62
N LYS A 80 10.86 6.35 -0.20
CA LYS A 80 12.10 5.57 -0.37
C LYS A 80 13.25 6.34 -1.02
N GLU A 81 12.97 7.50 -1.63
CA GLU A 81 14.00 8.46 -2.08
C GLU A 81 14.58 9.34 -0.95
N ARG A 82 14.00 9.30 0.26
CA ARG A 82 14.36 10.16 1.39
C ARG A 82 15.23 9.47 2.45
N GLY A 83 15.97 8.45 2.03
CA GLY A 83 16.97 7.74 2.83
C GLY A 83 18.32 7.75 2.13
N LYS A 84 18.92 8.93 2.01
CA LYS A 84 20.36 9.10 1.83
C LYS A 84 20.86 10.07 2.90
#